data_AF-A0A538A8D7-F1
#
_entry.id   AF-A0A538A8D7-F1
#
_cell.length_a   1.000
_cell.length_b   1.000
_cell.length_c   1.000
_cell.angle_alpha   90.00
_cell.angle_beta   90.00
_cell.angle_gamma   90.00
#
_symmetry.space_group_name_H-M   'P 1'
#
loop_
_entity.id
_entity.type
_entity.pdbx_description
1 polymer ?
#
loop_
_entity_poly.entity_id
_entity_poly.type
_entity_poly.pdbx_seq_one_letter_code
_entity_poly.pdbx_strand_id
1 'polypeptide(L)'
;MLTVLNDPAAGRSDSIRFGPSAYGIESAEVYLSTRGFDPHRHDTYGIGVTTAGVQTFGYRGSQRVCLPGQLHVLHPDETHDGGPGTEDGFGYRILYIPPELVRGALGGQALPFVADPVQEPTPAVRPIASLLADIDDPISELSCAEIAVAVADCLLSLSGRPDSRRATVDIRAVELVREYLAAHAREQTPASTLEQIAATDRFTITRHFRWAFGTSPDRYRTLRRLALAQAAIESGQSLQADLRPDADLVEGPHRRLIDRTSRYQWPHPKKSRIEPQPLLSPRS
;
A
#
# COMPACT_ATOMS: atom_id res chain seq x y z
N MET A 1 -42.14 -23.93 8.34
CA MET A 1 -41.95 -22.78 9.24
C MET A 1 -40.62 -22.14 8.85
N LEU A 2 -40.70 -21.13 8.00
CA LEU A 2 -39.56 -20.46 7.38
C LEU A 2 -38.94 -19.53 8.42
N THR A 3 -37.74 -19.83 8.89
CA THR A 3 -36.94 -18.87 9.68
C THR A 3 -36.35 -17.89 8.68
N VAL A 4 -36.88 -16.67 8.68
CA VAL A 4 -36.29 -15.52 7.97
C VAL A 4 -34.90 -15.31 8.57
N LEU A 5 -33.87 -15.73 7.85
CA LEU A 5 -32.50 -15.31 8.11
C LEU A 5 -32.44 -13.82 7.79
N ASN A 6 -32.05 -13.02 8.78
CA ASN A 6 -31.77 -11.59 8.64
C ASN A 6 -30.99 -11.33 7.36
N ASP A 7 -31.54 -10.46 6.51
CA ASP A 7 -30.86 -9.88 5.37
C ASP A 7 -29.85 -8.84 5.87
N PRO A 8 -28.52 -9.04 5.70
CA PRO A 8 -27.52 -8.07 6.14
C PRO A 8 -27.40 -6.85 5.20
N ALA A 9 -28.22 -6.73 4.15
CA ALA A 9 -28.17 -5.59 3.22
C ALA A 9 -28.80 -4.28 3.77
N ALA A 10 -29.35 -4.28 4.99
CA ALA A 10 -29.90 -3.08 5.61
C ALA A 10 -28.82 -2.24 6.32
N GLY A 11 -28.24 -1.26 5.60
CA GLY A 11 -27.83 0.02 6.18
C GLY A 11 -26.43 0.16 6.80
N ARG A 12 -25.36 -0.36 6.17
CA ARG A 12 -23.99 0.09 6.51
C ARG A 12 -23.68 1.42 5.82
N SER A 13 -23.36 2.45 6.61
CA SER A 13 -22.89 3.74 6.11
C SER A 13 -21.41 3.68 5.72
N ASP A 14 -21.03 4.48 4.71
CA ASP A 14 -19.63 4.70 4.37
C ASP A 14 -18.84 5.10 5.62
N SER A 15 -17.73 4.41 5.88
CA SER A 15 -16.90 4.64 7.05
C SER A 15 -15.45 4.33 6.76
N ILE A 16 -14.56 5.15 7.32
CA ILE A 16 -13.13 4.94 7.30
C ILE A 16 -12.65 5.21 8.73
N ARG A 17 -11.99 4.22 9.32
CA ARG A 17 -11.44 4.29 10.67
C ARG A 17 -9.96 3.95 10.62
N PHE A 18 -9.16 4.70 11.37
CA PHE A 18 -7.73 4.46 11.49
C PHE A 18 -7.44 3.88 12.86
N GLY A 19 -6.58 2.87 12.89
CA GLY A 19 -5.98 2.38 14.13
C GLY A 19 -4.86 3.28 14.63
N PRO A 20 -4.21 2.89 15.74
CA PRO A 20 -2.98 3.52 16.18
C PRO A 20 -1.91 3.52 15.07
N SER A 21 -1.13 4.61 15.00
CA SER A 21 0.03 4.69 14.12
C SER A 21 1.30 4.83 14.95
N ALA A 22 2.27 3.96 14.70
CA ALA A 22 3.59 4.02 15.31
C ALA A 22 4.63 3.39 14.39
N TYR A 23 5.88 3.84 14.47
CA TYR A 23 7.00 3.33 13.68
C TYR A 23 6.78 3.36 12.15
N GLY A 24 5.91 4.26 11.67
CA GLY A 24 5.52 4.35 10.26
C GLY A 24 4.51 3.28 9.81
N ILE A 25 4.06 2.41 10.72
CA ILE A 25 2.96 1.48 10.48
C ILE A 25 1.63 2.20 10.72
N GLU A 26 0.67 1.97 9.83
CA GLU A 26 -0.70 2.45 9.96
C GLU A 26 -1.67 1.31 9.64
N SER A 27 -2.83 1.27 10.28
CA SER A 27 -3.91 0.37 9.94
C SER A 27 -5.20 1.15 9.67
N ALA A 28 -6.06 0.62 8.82
CA ALA A 28 -7.37 1.18 8.56
C ALA A 28 -8.44 0.11 8.36
N GLU A 29 -9.67 0.45 8.73
CA GLU A 29 -10.89 -0.29 8.41
C GLU A 29 -11.77 0.61 7.56
N VAL A 30 -12.20 0.10 6.42
CA VAL A 30 -12.94 0.83 5.40
C VAL A 30 -14.20 0.05 5.05
N TYR A 31 -15.30 0.77 4.92
CA TYR A 31 -16.51 0.30 4.26
C TYR A 31 -17.03 1.41 3.35
N LEU A 32 -17.29 1.08 2.08
CA LEU A 32 -17.80 2.03 1.08
C LEU A 32 -18.91 1.36 0.27
N SER A 33 -20.07 1.99 0.23
CA SER A 33 -21.30 1.50 -0.39
C SER A 33 -21.34 1.73 -1.91
N THR A 34 -20.99 2.94 -2.35
CA THR A 34 -21.25 3.37 -3.74
C THR A 34 -20.06 3.95 -4.46
N ARG A 35 -19.14 4.62 -3.75
CA ARG A 35 -17.98 5.27 -4.35
C ARG A 35 -16.68 4.71 -3.80
N GLY A 36 -15.77 4.39 -4.71
CA GLY A 36 -14.42 3.98 -4.41
C GLY A 36 -13.41 5.13 -4.32
N PHE A 37 -12.15 4.77 -4.13
CA PHE A 37 -11.00 5.65 -4.22
C PHE A 37 -10.64 5.91 -5.69
N ASP A 38 -10.27 7.15 -6.00
CA ASP A 38 -9.65 7.50 -7.28
C ASP A 38 -8.22 6.91 -7.36
N PRO A 39 -7.62 6.78 -8.56
CA PRO A 39 -6.26 6.26 -8.70
C PRO A 39 -5.22 7.03 -7.86
N HIS A 40 -4.46 6.29 -7.06
CA HIS A 40 -3.44 6.79 -6.15
C HIS A 40 -2.32 5.76 -5.96
N ARG A 41 -1.34 6.08 -5.12
CA ARG A 41 -0.24 5.19 -4.70
C ARG A 41 0.48 5.75 -3.48
N HIS A 42 1.16 4.87 -2.76
CA HIS A 42 1.90 5.15 -1.53
C HIS A 42 3.28 4.47 -1.56
N ASP A 43 4.24 4.87 -0.72
CA ASP A 43 5.57 4.23 -0.60
C ASP A 43 5.65 3.08 0.39
N THR A 44 4.56 2.77 1.06
CA THR A 44 4.44 1.59 1.92
C THR A 44 3.90 0.40 1.12
N TYR A 45 4.05 -0.80 1.66
CA TYR A 45 3.15 -1.88 1.27
C TYR A 45 1.76 -1.58 1.81
N GLY A 46 0.72 -1.87 1.02
CA GLY A 46 -0.66 -1.97 1.50
C GLY A 46 -1.07 -3.43 1.47
N ILE A 47 -1.29 -4.04 2.63
CA ILE A 47 -1.67 -5.46 2.73
C ILE A 47 -2.97 -5.53 3.49
N GLY A 48 -4.03 -5.96 2.82
CA GLY A 48 -5.37 -5.93 3.39
C GLY A 48 -6.16 -7.19 3.17
N VAL A 49 -7.22 -7.34 3.95
CA VAL A 49 -8.20 -8.42 3.83
C VAL A 49 -9.55 -7.80 3.55
N THR A 50 -10.21 -8.22 2.47
CA THR A 50 -11.59 -7.82 2.21
C THR A 50 -12.49 -8.46 3.27
N THR A 51 -13.32 -7.66 3.94
CA THR A 51 -14.16 -8.10 5.06
C THR A 51 -15.64 -8.18 4.68
N ALA A 52 -16.07 -7.49 3.63
CA ALA A 52 -17.46 -7.48 3.17
C ALA A 52 -17.57 -7.13 1.69
N GLY A 53 -18.63 -7.61 1.04
CA GLY A 53 -18.94 -7.28 -0.35
C GLY A 53 -17.86 -7.72 -1.34
N VAL A 54 -17.86 -7.10 -2.51
CA VAL A 54 -16.88 -7.39 -3.58
C VAL A 54 -16.01 -6.17 -3.78
N GLN A 55 -14.73 -6.25 -3.41
CA GLN A 55 -13.76 -5.20 -3.69
C GLN A 55 -13.23 -5.38 -5.12
N THR A 56 -13.22 -4.32 -5.90
CA THR A 56 -12.55 -4.27 -7.20
C THR A 56 -11.53 -3.16 -7.23
N PHE A 57 -10.42 -3.36 -7.93
CA PHE A 57 -9.39 -2.34 -8.04
C PHE A 57 -8.56 -2.53 -9.31
N GLY A 58 -8.24 -1.42 -9.98
CA GLY A 58 -7.24 -1.36 -11.03
C GLY A 58 -5.86 -1.47 -10.39
N TYR A 59 -5.04 -2.39 -10.87
CA TYR A 59 -3.67 -2.57 -10.38
C TYR A 59 -2.76 -3.13 -11.46
N ARG A 60 -1.63 -2.45 -11.69
CA ARG A 60 -0.59 -2.88 -12.65
C ARG A 60 -1.16 -3.22 -14.04
N GLY A 61 -2.11 -2.40 -14.51
CA GLY A 61 -2.74 -2.52 -15.83
C GLY A 61 -3.84 -3.57 -15.95
N SER A 62 -4.33 -4.14 -14.84
CA SER A 62 -5.42 -5.11 -14.85
C SER A 62 -6.44 -4.78 -13.76
N GLN A 63 -7.71 -5.07 -14.04
CA GLN A 63 -8.76 -5.02 -13.02
C GLN A 63 -8.69 -6.29 -12.16
N ARG A 64 -8.76 -6.11 -10.85
CA ARG A 64 -8.71 -7.18 -9.84
C ARG A 64 -10.02 -7.21 -9.08
N VAL A 65 -10.34 -8.40 -8.58
CA VAL A 65 -11.49 -8.68 -7.72
C VAL A 65 -10.96 -9.38 -6.47
N CYS A 66 -11.35 -8.89 -5.29
CA CYS A 66 -10.99 -9.45 -4.00
C CYS A 66 -12.28 -9.64 -3.18
N LEU A 67 -12.52 -10.87 -2.77
CA LEU A 67 -13.73 -11.33 -2.09
C LEU A 67 -13.51 -11.40 -0.56
N PRO A 68 -14.58 -11.46 0.25
CA PRO A 68 -14.43 -11.52 1.69
C PRO A 68 -13.55 -12.69 2.15
N GLY A 69 -12.58 -12.40 3.01
CA GLY A 69 -11.57 -13.35 3.49
C GLY A 69 -10.33 -13.45 2.60
N GLN A 70 -10.36 -12.95 1.36
CA GLN A 70 -9.17 -12.89 0.52
C GLN A 70 -8.27 -11.73 0.93
N LEU A 71 -6.96 -11.95 0.78
CA LEU A 71 -5.93 -10.97 1.04
C LEU A 71 -5.55 -10.27 -0.27
N HIS A 72 -5.31 -8.96 -0.23
CA HIS A 72 -4.70 -8.21 -1.31
C HIS A 72 -3.36 -7.60 -0.91
N VAL A 73 -2.40 -7.60 -1.85
CA VAL A 73 -1.06 -7.00 -1.71
C VAL A 73 -0.87 -5.90 -2.74
N LEU A 74 -0.62 -4.69 -2.25
CA LEU A 74 -0.26 -3.50 -3.02
C LEU A 74 1.18 -3.15 -2.71
N HIS A 75 2.06 -3.28 -3.70
CA HIS A 75 3.47 -2.93 -3.57
C HIS A 75 3.65 -1.41 -3.48
N PRO A 76 4.73 -0.95 -2.81
CA PRO A 76 5.15 0.45 -2.84
C PRO A 76 5.20 1.03 -4.27
N ASP A 77 4.83 2.29 -4.41
CA ASP A 77 4.87 3.10 -5.65
C ASP A 77 4.07 2.52 -6.85
N GLU A 78 3.23 1.51 -6.63
CA GLU A 78 2.35 0.97 -7.67
C GLU A 78 0.98 1.67 -7.64
N THR A 79 0.56 2.22 -8.77
CA THR A 79 -0.75 2.87 -8.90
C THR A 79 -1.88 1.86 -8.74
N HIS A 80 -2.85 2.24 -7.91
CA HIS A 80 -4.08 1.50 -7.68
C HIS A 80 -5.25 2.44 -7.40
N ASP A 81 -6.45 1.93 -7.60
CA ASP A 81 -7.69 2.53 -7.11
C ASP A 81 -8.42 1.51 -6.21
N GLY A 82 -9.70 1.70 -5.91
CA GLY A 82 -10.49 0.64 -5.31
C GLY A 82 -11.94 1.02 -5.13
N GLY A 83 -12.88 0.17 -5.53
CA GLY A 83 -14.31 0.46 -5.49
C GLY A 83 -15.18 -0.78 -5.41
N PRO A 84 -16.50 -0.60 -5.25
CA PRO A 84 -17.43 -1.71 -5.13
C PRO A 84 -17.60 -2.43 -6.47
N GLY A 85 -17.57 -3.76 -6.44
CA GLY A 85 -17.88 -4.62 -7.59
C GLY A 85 -19.38 -4.92 -7.75
N THR A 86 -20.18 -4.59 -6.74
CA THR A 86 -21.63 -4.85 -6.65
C THR A 86 -22.34 -3.69 -5.95
N GLU A 87 -23.67 -3.67 -5.95
CA GLU A 87 -24.46 -2.64 -5.27
C GLU A 87 -24.41 -2.74 -3.73
N ASP A 88 -23.93 -3.87 -3.19
CA ASP A 88 -23.83 -4.12 -1.74
C ASP A 88 -22.64 -3.39 -1.08
N GLY A 89 -21.83 -2.66 -1.86
CA GLY A 89 -20.61 -2.04 -1.39
C GLY A 89 -19.45 -3.02 -1.20
N PHE A 90 -18.42 -2.56 -0.51
CA PHE A 90 -17.28 -3.37 -0.10
C PHE A 90 -16.67 -2.85 1.20
N GLY A 91 -16.04 -3.73 1.95
CA GLY A 91 -15.24 -3.36 3.11
C GLY A 91 -13.96 -4.16 3.18
N TYR A 92 -12.94 -3.56 3.78
CA TYR A 92 -11.65 -4.19 4.01
C TYR A 92 -10.97 -3.62 5.25
N ARG A 93 -9.99 -4.37 5.74
CA ARG A 93 -9.00 -3.87 6.70
C ARG A 93 -7.64 -3.96 6.05
N ILE A 94 -6.79 -2.97 6.29
CA ILE A 94 -5.50 -2.87 5.63
C ILE A 94 -4.42 -2.42 6.61
N LEU A 95 -3.24 -2.99 6.44
CA LEU A 95 -2.00 -2.61 7.09
C LEU A 95 -1.12 -1.90 6.06
N TYR A 96 -0.59 -0.75 6.45
CA TYR A 96 0.46 -0.05 5.74
C TYR A 96 1.77 -0.20 6.49
N ILE A 97 2.79 -0.70 5.81
CA ILE A 97 4.09 -0.97 6.41
C ILE A 97 5.22 -0.46 5.50
N PRO A 98 6.18 0.31 6.05
CA PRO A 98 7.34 0.77 5.31
C PRO A 98 8.18 -0.40 4.78
N PRO A 99 8.69 -0.31 3.53
CA PRO A 99 9.53 -1.34 2.95
C PRO A 99 10.79 -1.64 3.78
N GLU A 100 11.30 -0.67 4.53
CA GLU A 100 12.48 -0.82 5.39
C GLU A 100 12.25 -1.81 6.54
N LEU A 101 11.05 -1.82 7.14
CA LEU A 101 10.72 -2.76 8.21
C LEU A 101 10.66 -4.19 7.67
N VAL A 102 10.00 -4.36 6.53
CA VAL A 102 9.93 -5.67 5.83
C VAL A 102 11.33 -6.16 5.50
N ARG A 103 12.21 -5.30 4.96
CA ARG A 103 13.60 -5.67 4.67
C ARG A 103 14.40 -6.00 5.92
N GLY A 104 14.20 -5.25 7.01
CA GLY A 104 14.84 -5.54 8.29
C GLY A 104 14.54 -6.98 8.76
N ALA A 105 13.27 -7.37 8.68
CA ALA A 105 12.84 -8.74 8.96
C ALA A 105 13.42 -9.79 7.99
N LEU A 106 13.71 -9.40 6.74
CA LEU A 106 14.36 -10.25 5.73
C LEU A 106 15.90 -10.26 5.83
N GLY A 107 16.50 -9.68 6.86
CA GLY A 107 17.96 -9.59 6.99
C GLY A 107 18.62 -8.71 5.91
N GLY A 108 17.92 -7.66 5.46
CA GLY A 108 18.42 -6.68 4.50
C GLY A 108 18.37 -7.14 3.04
N GLN A 109 17.74 -8.27 2.73
CA GLN A 109 17.60 -8.74 1.34
C GLN A 109 16.70 -7.81 0.50
N ALA A 110 16.70 -8.03 -0.82
CA ALA A 110 15.76 -7.37 -1.72
C ALA A 110 14.31 -7.76 -1.38
N LEU A 111 13.37 -6.86 -1.60
CA LEU A 111 11.97 -7.14 -1.30
C LEU A 111 11.44 -8.28 -2.19
N PRO A 112 10.59 -9.18 -1.65
CA PRO A 112 9.87 -10.15 -2.44
C PRO A 112 8.91 -9.45 -3.41
N PHE A 113 8.43 -10.17 -4.43
CA PHE A 113 7.40 -9.64 -5.31
C PHE A 113 6.30 -10.64 -5.52
N VAL A 114 5.10 -10.21 -5.16
CA VAL A 114 3.89 -10.98 -5.27
C VAL A 114 3.27 -10.66 -6.62
N ALA A 115 3.39 -11.61 -7.57
CA ALA A 115 2.95 -11.38 -8.93
C ALA A 115 1.42 -11.23 -9.00
N ASP A 116 0.70 -12.08 -8.26
CA ASP A 116 -0.76 -12.03 -8.15
C ASP A 116 -1.18 -11.27 -6.88
N PRO A 117 -1.73 -10.05 -6.99
CA PRO A 117 -2.05 -9.23 -5.83
C PRO A 117 -3.17 -9.81 -4.97
N VAL A 118 -3.99 -10.75 -5.44
CA VAL A 118 -5.13 -11.31 -4.67
C VAL A 118 -4.82 -12.75 -4.29
N GLN A 119 -5.02 -13.09 -3.02
CA GLN A 119 -4.63 -14.37 -2.44
C GLN A 119 -5.76 -14.98 -1.64
N GLU A 120 -5.92 -16.30 -1.79
CA GLU A 120 -6.87 -17.09 -1.00
C GLU A 120 -6.45 -17.17 0.47
N PRO A 121 -7.40 -17.39 1.42
CA PRO A 121 -7.13 -17.52 2.85
C PRO A 121 -6.40 -18.83 3.20
N THR A 122 -5.15 -18.92 2.80
CA THR A 122 -4.23 -20.02 3.10
C THR A 122 -3.58 -19.86 4.48
N PRO A 123 -2.95 -20.92 5.04
CA PRO A 123 -2.18 -20.80 6.27
C PRO A 123 -1.08 -19.73 6.23
N ALA A 124 -0.55 -19.43 5.04
CA ALA A 124 0.51 -18.45 4.85
C ALA A 124 0.04 -17.00 5.00
N VAL A 125 -1.22 -16.70 4.66
CA VAL A 125 -1.81 -15.35 4.80
C VAL A 125 -2.58 -15.15 6.11
N ARG A 126 -2.90 -16.26 6.81
CA ARG A 126 -3.65 -16.23 8.07
C ARG A 126 -3.04 -15.31 9.14
N PRO A 127 -1.71 -15.25 9.34
CA PRO A 127 -1.13 -14.32 10.32
C PRO A 127 -1.50 -12.86 10.06
N ILE A 128 -1.57 -12.44 8.79
CA ILE A 128 -1.98 -11.08 8.43
C ILE A 128 -3.46 -10.83 8.76
N ALA A 129 -4.33 -11.80 8.46
CA ALA A 129 -5.74 -11.70 8.82
C ALA A 129 -5.94 -11.62 10.34
N SER A 130 -5.11 -12.32 11.12
CA SER A 130 -5.11 -12.22 12.59
C SER A 130 -4.65 -10.85 13.08
N LEU A 131 -3.59 -10.28 12.50
CA LEU A 131 -3.14 -8.91 12.81
C LEU A 131 -4.21 -7.86 12.50
N LEU A 132 -4.99 -8.08 11.45
CA LEU A 132 -6.07 -7.18 11.04
C LEU A 132 -7.43 -7.51 11.69
N ALA A 133 -7.49 -8.49 12.60
CA ALA A 133 -8.73 -8.83 13.31
C ALA A 133 -9.14 -7.74 14.30
N ASP A 134 -8.18 -7.03 14.86
CA ASP A 134 -8.37 -5.85 15.69
C ASP A 134 -7.41 -4.75 15.25
N ILE A 135 -7.94 -3.70 14.61
CA ILE A 135 -7.11 -2.59 14.14
C ILE A 135 -6.81 -1.56 15.23
N ASP A 136 -7.44 -1.67 16.41
CA ASP A 136 -7.24 -0.76 17.53
C ASP A 136 -6.06 -1.15 18.43
N ASP A 137 -5.43 -2.30 18.17
CA ASP A 137 -4.33 -2.80 18.98
C ASP A 137 -3.11 -1.84 18.93
N PRO A 138 -2.59 -1.38 20.08
CA PRO A 138 -1.43 -0.50 20.11
C PRO A 138 -0.18 -1.15 19.52
N ILE A 139 0.52 -0.39 18.68
CA ILE A 139 1.78 -0.83 18.09
C ILE A 139 2.92 -0.48 19.04
N SER A 140 3.41 -1.48 19.77
CA SER A 140 4.63 -1.43 20.57
C SER A 140 5.86 -1.71 19.70
N GLU A 141 7.07 -1.51 20.25
CA GLU A 141 8.31 -1.87 19.56
C GLU A 141 8.37 -3.38 19.23
N LEU A 142 7.93 -4.23 20.17
CA LEU A 142 7.91 -5.68 19.96
C LEU A 142 6.87 -6.08 18.90
N SER A 143 5.64 -5.57 18.99
CA SER A 143 4.61 -5.88 18.00
C SER A 143 4.93 -5.30 16.62
N CYS A 144 5.63 -4.16 16.54
CA CYS A 144 6.18 -3.65 15.27
C CYS A 144 7.10 -4.69 14.60
N ALA A 145 8.02 -5.30 15.36
CA ALA A 145 8.90 -6.36 14.84
C ALA A 145 8.11 -7.61 14.43
N GLU A 146 7.13 -8.04 15.22
CA GLU A 146 6.27 -9.19 14.91
C GLU A 146 5.43 -8.96 13.64
N ILE A 147 4.86 -7.76 13.47
CA ILE A 147 4.15 -7.35 12.26
C ILE A 147 5.09 -7.41 11.06
N ALA A 148 6.30 -6.86 11.18
CA ALA A 148 7.28 -6.86 10.09
C ALA A 148 7.68 -8.29 9.67
N VAL A 149 7.89 -9.19 10.64
CA VAL A 149 8.18 -10.61 10.37
C VAL A 149 6.99 -11.30 9.71
N ALA A 150 5.77 -11.12 10.22
CA ALA A 150 4.58 -11.73 9.65
C ALA A 150 4.35 -11.27 8.19
N VAL A 151 4.58 -9.98 7.91
CA VAL A 151 4.51 -9.43 6.55
C VAL A 151 5.62 -10.01 5.67
N ALA A 152 6.86 -10.05 6.15
CA ALA A 152 7.99 -10.59 5.39
C ALA A 152 7.77 -12.06 5.01
N ASP A 153 7.36 -12.89 5.97
CA ASP A 153 7.08 -14.32 5.75
C ASP A 153 5.90 -14.52 4.78
N CYS A 154 4.83 -13.73 4.94
CA CYS A 154 3.70 -13.72 4.02
C CYS A 154 4.17 -13.38 2.60
N LEU A 155 4.87 -12.26 2.40
CA LEU A 155 5.37 -11.85 1.08
C LEU A 155 6.33 -12.86 0.47
N LEU A 156 7.21 -13.50 1.26
CA LEU A 156 8.09 -14.56 0.78
C LEU A 156 7.30 -15.78 0.32
N SER A 157 6.33 -16.25 1.11
CA SER A 157 5.52 -17.41 0.79
C SER A 157 4.67 -17.22 -0.48
N LEU A 158 4.23 -15.99 -0.73
CA LEU A 158 3.45 -15.58 -1.89
C LEU A 158 4.32 -15.22 -3.10
N SER A 159 5.61 -14.94 -2.86
CA SER A 159 6.53 -14.66 -3.95
C SER A 159 6.79 -15.92 -4.76
N GLY A 160 6.79 -15.77 -6.08
CA GLY A 160 7.21 -16.83 -6.98
C GLY A 160 8.70 -17.14 -6.83
N ARG A 161 9.24 -17.95 -7.75
CA ARG A 161 10.69 -18.22 -7.78
C ARG A 161 11.46 -16.89 -7.78
N PRO A 162 12.46 -16.73 -6.90
CA PRO A 162 13.20 -15.48 -6.80
C PRO A 162 13.78 -15.11 -8.16
N ASP A 163 13.51 -13.88 -8.62
CA ASP A 163 14.17 -13.35 -9.81
C ASP A 163 15.66 -13.26 -9.53
N SER A 164 16.47 -14.05 -10.24
CA SER A 164 17.91 -14.09 -10.06
C SER A 164 18.56 -12.71 -10.23
N ARG A 165 17.90 -11.78 -10.94
CA ARG A 165 18.35 -10.39 -11.07
C ARG A 165 18.29 -9.60 -9.76
N ARG A 166 17.43 -9.97 -8.82
CA ARG A 166 17.35 -9.35 -7.48
C ARG A 166 18.44 -9.85 -6.54
N ALA A 167 19.00 -11.03 -6.82
CA ALA A 167 20.11 -11.59 -6.04
C ALA A 167 21.43 -10.82 -6.24
N THR A 168 21.53 -9.95 -7.26
CA THR A 168 22.72 -9.16 -7.57
C THR A 168 22.61 -7.70 -7.11
N VAL A 169 21.62 -7.35 -6.28
CA VAL A 169 21.50 -5.99 -5.75
C VAL A 169 22.71 -5.69 -4.85
N ASP A 170 23.42 -4.61 -5.15
CA ASP A 170 24.42 -4.05 -4.22
C ASP A 170 23.70 -3.36 -3.07
N ILE A 171 23.38 -4.15 -2.04
CA ILE A 171 22.61 -3.68 -0.87
C ILE A 171 23.35 -2.56 -0.15
N ARG A 172 24.68 -2.64 -0.06
CA ARG A 172 25.48 -1.61 0.62
C ARG A 172 25.36 -0.27 -0.11
N ALA A 173 25.54 -0.26 -1.43
CA ALA A 173 25.42 0.95 -2.22
C ALA A 173 24.02 1.57 -2.11
N VAL A 174 22.99 0.73 -2.10
CA VAL A 174 21.60 1.15 -1.97
C VAL A 174 21.28 1.75 -0.59
N GLU A 175 21.80 1.16 0.49
CA GLU A 175 21.65 1.71 1.85
C GLU A 175 22.33 3.07 1.99
N LEU A 176 23.55 3.22 1.47
CA LEU A 176 24.26 4.50 1.49
C LEU A 176 23.46 5.60 0.77
N VAL A 177 22.85 5.27 -0.37
CA VAL A 177 21.97 6.19 -1.09
C VAL A 177 20.70 6.49 -0.29
N ARG A 178 20.09 5.50 0.37
CA ARG A 178 18.91 5.71 1.22
C ARG A 178 19.22 6.67 2.37
N GLU A 179 20.31 6.43 3.09
CA GLU A 179 20.76 7.26 4.21
C GLU A 179 21.00 8.69 3.76
N TYR A 180 21.69 8.87 2.63
CA TYR A 180 21.92 10.19 2.06
C TYR A 180 20.60 10.90 1.72
N LEU A 181 19.67 10.24 1.02
CA LEU A 181 18.39 10.83 0.62
C LEU A 181 17.49 11.16 1.82
N ALA A 182 17.53 10.34 2.88
CA ALA A 182 16.81 10.62 4.11
C ALA A 182 17.39 11.84 4.83
N ALA A 183 18.71 11.96 4.91
CA ALA A 183 19.39 13.09 5.54
C ALA A 183 19.21 14.41 4.76
N HIS A 184 19.12 14.34 3.43
CA HIS A 184 19.03 15.51 2.53
C HIS A 184 17.66 15.63 1.87
N ALA A 185 16.59 15.17 2.53
CA ALA A 185 15.25 15.08 1.95
C ALA A 185 14.70 16.44 1.45
N ARG A 186 15.13 17.55 2.06
CA ARG A 186 14.69 18.91 1.70
C ARG A 186 15.44 19.49 0.49
N GLU A 187 16.57 18.90 0.11
CA GLU A 187 17.45 19.41 -0.93
C GLU A 187 17.19 18.70 -2.26
N GLN A 188 17.47 19.37 -3.38
CA GLN A 188 17.52 18.67 -4.67
C GLN A 188 18.80 17.83 -4.74
N THR A 189 18.68 16.55 -5.10
CA THR A 189 19.82 15.64 -5.25
C THR A 189 20.08 15.37 -6.72
N PRO A 190 21.20 15.86 -7.29
CA PRO A 190 21.62 15.50 -8.64
C PRO A 190 21.88 13.99 -8.76
N ALA A 191 21.55 13.39 -9.89
CA ALA A 191 21.82 11.98 -10.15
C ALA A 191 23.31 11.62 -10.00
N SER A 192 24.22 12.55 -10.35
CA SER A 192 25.68 12.36 -10.21
C SER A 192 26.13 12.16 -8.75
N THR A 193 25.42 12.73 -7.79
CA THR A 193 25.70 12.51 -6.37
C THR A 193 25.41 11.07 -5.98
N LEU A 194 24.30 10.50 -6.47
CA LEU A 194 23.96 9.11 -6.23
C LEU A 194 24.94 8.16 -6.92
N GLU A 195 25.39 8.51 -8.12
CA GLU A 195 26.42 7.76 -8.85
C GLU A 195 27.74 7.68 -8.06
N GLN A 196 28.15 8.79 -7.46
CA GLN A 196 29.36 8.86 -6.62
C GLN A 196 29.22 8.05 -5.33
N ILE A 197 28.10 8.16 -4.62
CA ILE A 197 27.84 7.42 -3.38
C ILE A 197 27.81 5.92 -3.63
N ALA A 198 27.13 5.50 -4.70
CA ALA A 198 26.91 4.10 -5.02
C ALA A 198 28.03 3.46 -5.86
N ALA A 199 29.01 4.26 -6.33
CA ALA A 199 30.06 3.85 -7.25
C ALA A 199 29.54 3.07 -8.48
N THR A 200 28.37 3.47 -8.99
CA THR A 200 27.71 2.84 -10.16
C THR A 200 26.94 3.91 -10.95
N ASP A 201 26.55 3.61 -12.19
CA ASP A 201 25.72 4.53 -12.99
C ASP A 201 24.29 4.73 -12.42
N ARG A 202 23.67 5.86 -12.75
CA ARG A 202 22.34 6.27 -12.24
C ARG A 202 21.24 5.27 -12.53
N PHE A 203 21.33 4.55 -13.65
CA PHE A 203 20.30 3.60 -14.05
C PHE A 203 20.39 2.32 -13.21
N THR A 204 21.61 1.86 -12.93
CA THR A 204 21.85 0.71 -12.05
C THR A 204 21.42 1.01 -10.62
N ILE A 205 21.85 2.14 -10.03
CA ILE A 205 21.43 2.48 -8.67
C ILE A 205 19.90 2.70 -8.57
N THR A 206 19.27 3.28 -9.59
CA THR A 206 17.80 3.45 -9.60
C THR A 206 17.08 2.10 -9.65
N ARG A 207 17.55 1.13 -10.45
CA ARG A 207 16.98 -0.23 -10.46
C ARG A 207 17.18 -0.94 -9.13
N HIS A 208 18.40 -0.89 -8.60
CA HIS A 208 18.73 -1.52 -7.32
C HIS A 208 17.90 -0.93 -6.18
N PHE A 209 17.72 0.39 -6.15
CA PHE A 209 16.88 1.07 -5.18
C PHE A 209 15.41 0.67 -5.31
N ARG A 210 14.87 0.54 -6.54
CA ARG A 210 13.50 0.03 -6.76
C ARG A 210 13.34 -1.42 -6.30
N TRP A 211 14.33 -2.28 -6.51
CA TRP A 211 14.27 -3.66 -6.04
C TRP A 211 14.40 -3.78 -4.52
N ALA A 212 15.20 -2.91 -3.91
CA ALA A 212 15.36 -2.88 -2.47
C ALA A 212 14.15 -2.25 -1.78
N PHE A 213 13.69 -1.07 -2.18
CA PHE A 213 12.69 -0.29 -1.43
C PHE A 213 11.33 -0.17 -2.12
N GLY A 214 11.14 -0.81 -3.28
CA GLY A 214 9.89 -0.75 -4.04
C GLY A 214 9.60 0.60 -4.70
N THR A 215 10.49 1.60 -4.57
CA THR A 215 10.27 2.97 -5.07
C THR A 215 11.53 3.52 -5.74
N SER A 216 11.42 4.63 -6.47
CA SER A 216 12.60 5.32 -7.04
C SER A 216 13.33 6.19 -5.99
N PRO A 217 14.63 6.48 -6.17
CA PRO A 217 15.36 7.40 -5.30
C PRO A 217 14.71 8.78 -5.14
N ASP A 218 14.25 9.37 -6.25
CA ASP A 218 13.61 10.70 -6.20
C ASP A 218 12.28 10.67 -5.46
N ARG A 219 11.44 9.65 -5.70
CA ARG A 219 10.17 9.51 -4.99
C ARG A 219 10.38 9.27 -3.50
N TYR A 220 11.36 8.44 -3.14
CA TYR A 220 11.75 8.23 -1.75
C TYR A 220 12.11 9.54 -1.05
N ARG A 221 12.97 10.36 -1.67
CA ARG A 221 13.34 11.69 -1.16
C ARG A 221 12.12 12.58 -0.94
N THR A 222 11.25 12.67 -1.94
CA THR A 222 10.05 13.51 -1.87
C THR A 222 9.12 13.09 -0.73
N LEU A 223 9.00 11.78 -0.47
CA LEU A 223 8.17 11.27 0.62
C LEU A 223 8.81 11.48 1.99
N ARG A 224 10.15 11.40 2.10
CA ARG A 224 10.85 11.82 3.33
C ARG A 224 10.70 13.32 3.58
N ARG A 225 10.71 14.15 2.54
CA ARG A 225 10.42 15.60 2.66
C ARG A 225 9.01 15.83 3.19
N LEU A 226 8.04 15.09 2.67
CA LEU A 226 6.65 15.17 3.10
C LEU A 226 6.50 14.75 4.57
N ALA A 227 7.12 13.65 4.98
CA ALA A 227 7.14 13.22 6.37
C ALA A 227 7.74 14.27 7.32
N LEU A 228 8.82 14.94 6.91
CA LEU A 228 9.40 16.05 7.67
C LEU A 228 8.46 17.25 7.77
N ALA A 229 7.73 17.57 6.70
CA ALA A 229 6.74 18.65 6.71
C ALA A 229 5.57 18.33 7.64
N GLN A 230 5.07 17.08 7.62
CA GLN A 230 4.01 16.61 8.51
C GLN A 230 4.41 16.69 9.97
N ALA A 231 5.59 16.17 10.33
CA ALA A 231 6.10 16.26 11.70
C ALA A 231 6.25 17.72 12.17
N ALA A 232 6.59 18.65 11.26
CA ALA A 232 6.62 20.08 11.57
C ALA A 232 5.22 20.64 11.84
N ILE A 233 4.21 20.27 11.05
CA ILE A 233 2.80 20.66 11.28
C ILE A 233 2.32 20.13 12.64
N GLU A 234 2.52 18.84 12.91
CA GLU A 234 2.08 18.18 14.15
C GLU A 234 2.73 18.77 15.40
N SER A 235 3.97 19.24 15.28
CA SER A 235 4.68 19.95 16.35
C SER A 235 4.38 21.46 16.42
N GLY A 236 3.44 21.97 15.63
CA GLY A 236 2.98 23.36 15.66
C GLY A 236 3.95 24.36 15.01
N GLN A 237 4.92 23.90 14.20
CA GLN A 237 5.84 24.77 13.46
C GLN A 237 5.17 25.27 12.16
N SER A 238 5.28 26.58 11.90
CA SER A 238 4.68 27.21 10.72
C SER A 238 5.45 26.88 9.44
N LEU A 239 4.75 26.39 8.40
CA LEU A 239 5.29 26.04 7.09
C LEU A 239 5.49 27.28 6.20
N GLN A 240 6.41 28.18 6.56
CA GLN A 240 6.80 29.28 5.67
C GLN A 240 8.06 28.91 4.87
N ALA A 241 7.96 28.01 3.88
CA ALA A 241 8.84 28.00 2.69
C ALA A 241 8.67 26.82 1.70
N ASP A 242 8.02 25.70 2.04
CA ASP A 242 8.49 24.42 1.46
C ASP A 242 7.54 23.59 0.57
N LEU A 243 6.40 24.13 0.12
CA LEU A 243 5.48 23.40 -0.75
C LEU A 243 5.45 23.98 -2.18
N ARG A 244 6.26 23.40 -3.08
CA ARG A 244 5.88 23.37 -4.50
C ARG A 244 4.84 22.25 -4.67
N PRO A 245 3.68 22.50 -5.28
CA PRO A 245 2.71 21.45 -5.54
C PRO A 245 3.20 20.61 -6.72
N ASP A 246 3.90 19.51 -6.43
CA ASP A 246 3.87 18.37 -7.34
C ASP A 246 2.51 17.70 -7.12
N ALA A 247 1.59 17.92 -8.06
CA ALA A 247 0.36 17.17 -8.15
C ALA A 247 0.73 15.69 -8.32
N ASP A 248 0.25 14.84 -7.40
CA ASP A 248 0.24 13.35 -7.39
C ASP A 248 0.83 12.71 -6.13
N LEU A 249 1.15 13.49 -5.09
CA LEU A 249 1.59 12.96 -3.80
C LEU A 249 0.62 13.36 -2.69
N VAL A 250 -0.25 12.42 -2.34
CA VAL A 250 -1.21 12.52 -1.24
C VAL A 250 -0.56 11.86 -0.03
N GLU A 251 -0.36 12.66 1.00
CA GLU A 251 0.07 12.19 2.30
C GLU A 251 -0.80 10.99 2.77
N GLY A 252 -0.21 9.86 3.25
CA GLY A 252 -0.81 8.65 3.88
C GLY A 252 -2.13 8.11 3.29
N PRO A 253 -2.18 6.84 2.89
CA PRO A 253 -3.01 6.36 1.78
C PRO A 253 -4.52 6.60 1.92
N HIS A 254 -5.10 6.54 3.13
CA HIS A 254 -6.53 6.81 3.32
C HIS A 254 -6.85 7.96 4.26
N ARG A 255 -5.95 8.36 5.18
CA ARG A 255 -6.24 9.36 6.23
C ARG A 255 -6.56 10.75 5.69
N ARG A 256 -6.20 11.02 4.42
CA ARG A 256 -6.35 12.34 3.79
C ARG A 256 -7.17 12.40 2.51
N LEU A 257 -7.78 11.29 2.09
CA LEU A 257 -8.94 11.37 1.18
C LEU A 257 -10.11 12.09 1.86
N ILE A 258 -10.21 12.01 3.20
CA ILE A 258 -11.30 12.58 4.00
C ILE A 258 -11.19 14.11 4.14
N ASP A 259 -9.98 14.68 4.22
CA ASP A 259 -9.81 16.13 4.47
C ASP A 259 -10.00 16.99 3.20
N ARG A 260 -9.83 16.38 2.01
CA ARG A 260 -10.12 17.04 0.71
C ARG A 260 -11.60 16.98 0.29
N THR A 261 -12.43 16.17 0.94
CA THR A 261 -13.84 15.96 0.55
C THR A 261 -14.85 17.00 1.07
N SER A 262 -14.43 18.00 1.85
CA SER A 262 -15.34 19.03 2.37
C SER A 262 -15.77 20.11 1.34
N ARG A 263 -15.16 20.18 0.15
CA ARG A 263 -15.36 21.32 -0.79
C ARG A 263 -15.65 21.03 -2.27
N TYR A 264 -15.85 19.78 -2.69
CA TYR A 264 -16.23 19.49 -4.08
C TYR A 264 -17.59 18.79 -4.16
N GLN A 265 -18.63 19.53 -4.55
CA GLN A 265 -19.77 18.94 -5.27
C GLN A 265 -19.22 18.37 -6.59
N TRP A 266 -19.15 17.04 -6.70
CA TRP A 266 -18.64 16.38 -7.91
C TRP A 266 -19.78 15.81 -8.76
N PRO A 267 -19.73 15.95 -10.11
CA PRO A 267 -20.80 15.55 -11.02
C PRO A 267 -21.08 14.04 -11.06
N HIS A 268 -22.31 13.71 -11.45
CA HIS A 268 -22.88 12.35 -11.46
C HIS A 268 -22.13 11.33 -12.34
N PRO A 269 -22.09 10.04 -11.95
CA PRO A 269 -21.30 9.01 -12.61
C PRO A 269 -21.91 8.49 -13.92
N LYS A 270 -21.05 8.20 -14.91
CA LYS A 270 -21.36 7.30 -16.03
C LYS A 270 -21.13 5.86 -15.59
N LYS A 271 -22.17 5.02 -15.65
CA LYS A 271 -22.12 3.59 -15.38
C LYS A 271 -21.24 2.87 -16.41
N SER A 272 -20.11 2.28 -16.01
CA SER A 272 -19.45 1.22 -16.78
C SER A 272 -19.91 -0.13 -16.22
N ARG A 273 -20.85 -0.77 -16.92
CA ARG A 273 -21.31 -2.12 -16.64
C ARG A 273 -20.21 -3.08 -17.09
N ILE A 274 -19.64 -3.87 -16.18
CA ILE A 274 -18.80 -5.01 -16.55
C ILE A 274 -19.77 -6.11 -17.00
N GLU A 275 -19.77 -6.45 -18.29
CA GLU A 275 -20.46 -7.64 -18.78
C GLU A 275 -19.63 -8.89 -18.43
N PRO A 276 -20.24 -9.96 -17.89
CA PRO A 276 -19.55 -11.20 -17.63
C PRO A 276 -19.14 -11.87 -18.95
N GLN A 277 -17.87 -12.26 -19.08
CA GLN A 277 -17.41 -13.07 -20.20
C GLN A 277 -18.06 -14.46 -20.16
N PRO A 278 -18.51 -15.02 -21.31
CA PRO A 278 -19.10 -16.34 -21.35
C PRO A 278 -18.04 -17.43 -21.13
N LEU A 279 -18.35 -18.38 -20.24
CA LEU A 279 -17.59 -19.61 -20.03
C LEU A 279 -17.49 -20.40 -21.34
N LEU A 280 -16.27 -20.62 -21.83
CA LEU A 280 -16.00 -21.52 -22.93
C LEU A 280 -16.36 -22.96 -22.53
N SER A 281 -17.31 -23.55 -23.24
CA SER A 281 -17.67 -24.96 -23.08
C SER A 281 -16.53 -25.88 -23.57
N PRO A 282 -16.30 -27.05 -22.93
CA PRO A 282 -15.27 -27.98 -23.37
C PRO A 282 -15.68 -28.62 -24.70
N ARG A 283 -14.75 -28.65 -25.66
CA ARG A 283 -14.93 -29.36 -26.93
C ARG A 283 -14.87 -30.87 -26.67
N SER A 284 -15.92 -31.57 -27.09
CA SER A 284 -15.92 -33.02 -27.36
C SER A 284 -15.15 -33.37 -28.62
#